data_AF-A0A4V3P636-F1
#
_entry.id   AF-A0A4V3P636-F1
#
_cell.length_a   1.000
_cell.length_b   1.000
_cell.length_c   1.000
_cell.angle_alpha   90.00
_cell.angle_beta   90.00
_cell.angle_gamma   90.00
#
_symmetry.space_group_name_H-M   'P 1'
#
loop_
_entity.id
_entity.type
_entity.pdbx_description
1 polymer ?
#
loop_
_entity_poly.entity_id
_entity_poly.type
_entity_poly.pdbx_seq_one_letter_code
_entity_poly.pdbx_strand_id
1 'polypeptide(L)' 'MKWVKLDKYCELSGDTKQAVYFRRKTRVWKEGVHLRKDPQNRLWVNLEEVENWLLQSTNTSCQKGSQYAHL' A
#
# COMPACT_ATOMS: atom_id res chain seq x y z
N MET A 1 5.57 -6.74 -12.13
CA MET A 1 4.38 -5.86 -12.18
C MET A 1 3.10 -6.63 -11.86
N LYS A 2 2.72 -6.70 -10.58
CA LYS A 2 1.43 -7.24 -10.11
C LYS A 2 0.50 -6.09 -9.73
N TRP A 3 -0.32 -5.64 -10.69
CA TRP A 3 -1.43 -4.71 -10.41
C TRP A 3 -2.59 -5.50 -9.84
N VAL A 4 -3.05 -5.10 -8.65
CA VAL A 4 -4.15 -5.75 -7.95
C VAL A 4 -5.26 -4.75 -7.70
N LYS A 5 -6.51 -5.17 -7.85
CA LYS A 5 -7.66 -4.31 -7.52
C LYS A 5 -7.58 -3.91 -6.04
N LEU A 6 -8.00 -2.69 -5.74
CA LEU A 6 -8.01 -2.16 -4.37
C LEU A 6 -8.72 -3.10 -3.38
N ASP A 7 -9.84 -3.72 -3.78
CA ASP A 7 -10.57 -4.70 -2.95
C ASP A 7 -9.69 -5.91 -2.58
N LYS A 8 -9.07 -6.54 -3.58
CA LYS A 8 -8.14 -7.66 -3.36
C LYS A 8 -6.90 -7.25 -2.56
N TYR A 9 -6.39 -6.04 -2.77
CA TYR A 9 -5.26 -5.53 -1.99
C TYR A 9 -5.63 -5.37 -0.51
N CYS A 10 -6.82 -4.86 -0.23
CA CYS A 10 -7.38 -4.73 1.12
C CYS A 10 -7.49 -6.11 1.80
N GLU A 11 -7.95 -7.14 1.08
CA GLU A 11 -8.00 -8.52 1.59
C GLU A 11 -6.61 -9.12 1.85
N LEU A 12 -5.64 -8.88 0.97
CA LEU A 12 -4.31 -9.51 1.04
C LEU A 12 -3.40 -8.85 2.09
N SER A 13 -3.38 -7.51 2.16
CA SER A 13 -2.52 -6.78 3.09
C SER A 13 -3.18 -6.49 4.44
N GLY A 14 -4.50 -6.68 4.57
CA GLY A 14 -5.26 -6.22 5.73
C GLY A 14 -5.36 -4.69 5.84
N ASP A 15 -4.93 -3.97 4.81
CA ASP A 15 -4.92 -2.51 4.77
C ASP A 15 -6.31 -1.99 4.40
N THR A 16 -6.75 -0.87 4.96
CA THR A 16 -8.13 -0.37 4.70
C THR A 16 -8.15 0.55 3.47
N LYS A 17 -9.25 0.55 2.71
CA LYS A 17 -9.47 1.51 1.60
C LYS A 17 -9.22 2.95 2.04
N GLN A 18 -9.65 3.32 3.25
CA GLN A 18 -9.41 4.63 3.84
C GLN A 18 -7.93 4.97 3.98
N ALA A 19 -7.07 4.01 4.37
CA ALA A 19 -5.63 4.20 4.45
C ALA A 19 -5.05 4.51 3.07
N VAL A 20 -5.51 3.80 2.03
CA VAL A 20 -5.11 4.07 0.64
C VAL A 20 -5.54 5.46 0.18
N TYR A 21 -6.78 5.87 0.48
CA TYR A 21 -7.25 7.24 0.18
C TYR A 21 -6.46 8.30 0.95
N PHE A 22 -6.11 8.02 2.22
CA PHE A 22 -5.31 8.92 3.02
C PHE A 22 -3.90 9.08 2.44
N ARG A 23 -3.23 7.97 2.06
CA ARG A 23 -1.92 7.97 1.40
C ARG A 23 -1.94 8.69 0.05
N ARG A 24 -3.06 8.62 -0.69
CA ARG A 24 -3.28 9.42 -1.90
C ARG A 24 -3.44 10.91 -1.57
N LYS A 25 -4.20 11.25 -0.53
CA LYS A 25 -4.42 12.64 -0.07
C LYS A 25 -3.12 13.29 0.43
N THR A 26 -2.31 12.55 1.17
CA THR A 26 -1.00 13.01 1.67
C THR A 26 0.09 13.04 0.60
N ARG A 27 -0.24 12.70 -0.66
CA ARG A 27 0.70 12.59 -1.80
C ARG A 27 1.88 11.64 -1.58
N VAL A 28 1.77 10.75 -0.60
CA VAL A 28 2.75 9.68 -0.37
C VAL A 28 2.66 8.68 -1.53
N TRP A 29 1.44 8.36 -1.98
CA TRP A 29 1.22 7.50 -3.13
C TRP A 29 0.95 8.32 -4.40
N LYS A 30 1.83 8.17 -5.40
CA LYS A 30 1.71 8.76 -6.74
C LYS A 30 0.80 7.95 -7.65
N GLU A 31 -0.08 8.65 -8.34
CA GLU A 31 -0.93 8.12 -9.40
C GLU A 31 -0.06 7.84 -10.64
N GLY A 32 -0.10 6.61 -11.15
CA GLY A 32 0.78 6.06 -12.19
C GLY A 32 1.91 5.15 -11.67
N VAL A 33 2.27 5.24 -10.38
CA VAL A 33 3.34 4.44 -9.76
C VAL A 33 2.78 3.42 -8.77
N HIS A 34 2.22 3.91 -7.67
CA HIS A 34 1.62 3.06 -6.61
C HIS A 34 0.14 2.81 -6.87
N LEU A 35 -0.56 3.82 -7.39
CA LEU A 35 -1.99 3.77 -7.67
C LEU A 35 -2.23 3.97 -9.16
N ARG A 36 -3.11 3.19 -9.76
CA ARG A 36 -3.54 3.39 -11.14
C ARG A 36 -5.05 3.38 -11.20
N LYS A 37 -5.60 4.41 -11.84
CA LYS A 37 -7.03 4.49 -12.11
C LYS A 37 -7.31 3.98 -13.52
N ASP A 38 -8.26 3.06 -13.61
CA ASP A 38 -8.73 2.51 -14.87
C ASP A 38 -9.80 3.42 -15.50
N PRO A 39 -10.02 3.38 -16.83
CA PRO A 39 -11.13 4.08 -17.48
C PRO A 39 -12.50 3.79 -16.84
N GLN A 40 -12.67 2.61 -16.25
CA GLN A 40 -13.90 2.21 -15.55
C GLN A 40 -13.97 2.70 -14.08
N ASN A 41 -13.23 3.74 -13.71
CA ASN A 41 -13.15 4.30 -12.35
C ASN A 41 -12.66 3.32 -11.27
N ARG A 42 -12.06 2.19 -11.64
CA ARG A 42 -11.51 1.23 -10.68
C ARG A 42 -10.09 1.61 -10.26
N LEU A 43 -9.81 1.50 -8.96
CA LEU A 43 -8.47 1.70 -8.41
C LEU A 43 -7.70 0.40 -8.37
N TRP A 44 -6.49 0.46 -8.90
CA TRP A 44 -5.50 -0.60 -8.88
C TRP A 44 -4.31 -0.14 -8.06
N VAL A 45 -3.79 -1.07 -7.25
CA VAL A 45 -2.62 -0.87 -6.40
C VAL A 45 -1.50 -1.75 -6.95
N ASN A 46 -0.32 -1.19 -7.11
CA ASN A 46 0.87 -1.96 -7.47
C ASN A 46 1.54 -2.48 -6.20
N LEU A 47 1.54 -3.79 -6.01
CA LEU A 47 2.13 -4.42 -4.81
C LEU A 47 3.64 -4.18 -4.71
N GLU A 48 4.38 -4.29 -5.81
CA GLU A 48 5.85 -4.16 -5.82
C GLU A 48 6.28 -2.76 -5.37
N GLU A 49 5.62 -1.74 -5.89
CA GLU A 49 5.92 -0.35 -5.56
C GLU A 49 5.49 0.01 -4.14
N VAL A 50 4.41 -0.59 -3.64
CA VAL A 50 3.97 -0.42 -2.25
C VAL A 50 4.96 -1.07 -1.29
N GLU A 51 5.49 -2.25 -1.64
CA GLU A 51 6.50 -2.96 -0.85
C GLU A 51 7.83 -2.19 -0.82
N ASN A 52 8.28 -1.67 -1.97
CA ASN A 52 9.42 -0.76 -2.05
C ASN A 52 9.21 0.50 -1.20
N TRP A 53 8.02 1.09 -1.25
CA TRP A 53 7.68 2.23 -0.39
C TRP A 53 7.72 1.86 1.09
N LEU A 54 7.22 0.69 1.48
CA LEU A 54 7.29 0.20 2.87
C LEU A 54 8.74 0.10 3.32
N LEU A 55 9.60 -0.56 2.54
CA LEU A 55 11.04 -0.67 2.80
C LEU A 55 11.72 0.70 2.92
N GLN A 56 11.33 1.67 2.09
CA GLN A 56 11.86 3.02 2.16
C GLN A 56 11.36 3.79 3.39
N SER A 57 10.09 3.60 3.77
CA SER A 57 9.48 4.25 4.94
C SER A 57 9.98 3.70 6.27
N THR A 58 10.29 2.41 6.36
CA THR A 58 10.88 1.77 7.55
C THR A 58 12.31 2.26 7.84
N ASN A 59 13.00 2.84 6.85
CA ASN A 59 14.31 3.45 7.06
C ASN A 59 14.26 4.81 7.76
N THR A 60 13.08 5.42 7.94
CA THR A 60 13.00 6.80 8.49
C THR A 60 12.30 6.93 9.84
N SER A 61 11.69 5.90 10.42
CA SER A 61 11.38 5.90 11.85
C SER A 61 10.90 4.55 12.36
N CYS A 62 11.37 4.22 13.56
CA CYS A 62 10.90 3.14 14.44
C CYS A 62 11.37 1.72 14.09
N GLN A 63 12.59 1.40 14.54
CA GLN A 63 12.73 0.14 15.27
C GLN A 63 11.72 0.13 16.42
N LYS A 64 10.69 -0.72 16.34
CA LYS A 64 10.14 -1.48 17.48
C LYS A 64 8.95 -2.31 17.01
N GLY A 65 9.04 -3.63 17.24
CA GLY A 65 7.85 -4.46 17.40
C GLY A 65 7.70 -5.69 16.50
N SER A 66 8.79 -6.36 16.10
CA SER A 66 8.68 -7.80 15.86
C SER A 66 8.92 -8.50 17.20
N GLN A 67 7.84 -8.97 17.85
CA GLN A 67 7.78 -10.31 18.45
C GLN A 67 6.36 -10.54 19.00
N TYR A 68 5.46 -11.08 18.19
CA TYR A 68 4.50 -12.03 18.76
C TYR A 68 5.27 -13.34 18.89
N ALA A 69 5.92 -13.50 20.04
CA ALA A 69 6.45 -14.78 20.47
C ALA A 69 5.25 -15.72 20.62
N HIS A 70 5.21 -16.69 19.70
CA HIS A 70 4.37 -17.87 19.80
C HIS A 70 4.91 -18.69 20.99
N LEU A 71 4.01 -18.99 21.95
CA LEU A 71 4.10 -19.96 23.06
C LEU A 71 5.02 -19.60 24.24
#